data_AF-A0A1F9K8L1-F1
#
_entry.id   AF-A0A1F9K8L1-F1
#
_cell.length_a   1.000
_cell.length_b   1.000
_cell.length_c   1.000
_cell.angle_alpha   90.00
_cell.angle_beta   90.00
_cell.angle_gamma   90.00
#
_symmetry.space_group_name_H-M   'P 1'
#
loop_
_entity.id
_entity.type
_entity.pdbx_description
1 polymer ?
#
loop_
_entity_poly.entity_id
_entity_poly.type
_entity_poly.pdbx_seq_one_letter_code
_entity_poly.pdbx_strand_id
1 'polypeptide(L)'
;MSEHLRKAIEDLERKLQEQLDEVAETKKAINVLSRQLGEAARFNDVSPEKIAGLTSIRPDQFFNKPLATVVREYLKLRGSAATVDEIYGALSRGGFEFVGNNEMIRKRGLQISLTKNRRIFAYVKASDSFGLWDFYGGRPKEEAEEEDRDEKEDPENKRSKTKQGTEKAE
;
A
#
# COMPACT_ATOMS: atom_id res chain seq x y z
N MET A 1 -22.85 16.59 -29.50
CA MET A 1 -23.41 16.00 -28.26
C MET A 1 -22.34 15.68 -27.22
N SER A 2 -21.22 15.05 -27.60
CA SER A 2 -20.08 14.75 -26.71
C SER A 2 -19.40 16.00 -26.12
N GLU A 3 -19.30 17.10 -26.87
CA GLU A 3 -18.69 18.36 -26.41
C GLU A 3 -19.46 19.03 -25.26
N HIS A 4 -20.80 19.01 -25.31
CA HIS A 4 -21.62 19.57 -24.23
C HIS A 4 -21.52 18.74 -22.95
N LEU A 5 -21.36 17.41 -23.08
CA LEU A 5 -21.13 16.52 -21.94
C LEU A 5 -19.76 16.75 -21.31
N ARG A 6 -18.70 16.95 -22.12
CA ARG A 6 -17.36 17.31 -21.60
C ARG A 6 -17.38 18.63 -20.84
N LYS A 7 -18.02 19.66 -21.41
CA LYS A 7 -18.15 20.96 -20.76
C LYS A 7 -18.96 20.87 -19.45
N ALA A 8 -20.02 20.07 -19.43
CA ALA A 8 -20.80 19.83 -18.22
C ALA A 8 -19.98 19.09 -17.14
N ILE A 9 -19.07 18.18 -17.53
CA ILE A 9 -18.15 17.51 -16.60
C ILE A 9 -17.16 18.52 -16.02
N GLU A 10 -16.53 19.37 -16.84
CA GLU A 10 -15.62 20.42 -16.36
C GLU A 10 -16.31 21.39 -15.38
N ASP A 11 -17.57 21.75 -15.66
CA ASP A 11 -18.38 22.60 -14.77
C ASP A 11 -18.67 21.90 -13.43
N LEU A 12 -18.92 20.59 -13.44
CA LEU A 12 -19.14 19.79 -12.24
C LEU A 12 -17.84 19.57 -11.46
N GLU A 13 -16.70 19.37 -12.12
CA GLU A 13 -15.38 19.26 -11.50
C GLU A 13 -15.00 20.55 -10.79
N ARG A 14 -15.27 21.70 -11.39
CA ARG A 14 -15.06 23.01 -10.75
C ARG A 14 -15.92 23.19 -9.51
N LYS A 15 -17.21 22.85 -9.58
CA LYS A 15 -18.11 22.89 -8.41
C LYS A 15 -17.66 21.94 -7.30
N LEU A 16 -17.18 20.75 -7.69
CA LEU A 16 -16.61 19.79 -6.73
C LEU A 16 -15.39 20.39 -6.02
N GLN A 17 -14.53 21.09 -6.76
CA GLN A 17 -13.36 21.75 -6.18
C GLN A 17 -13.74 22.84 -5.17
N GLU A 18 -14.70 23.70 -5.51
CA GLU A 18 -15.23 24.74 -4.61
C GLU A 18 -15.78 24.12 -3.31
N GLN A 19 -16.57 23.04 -3.41
CA GLN A 19 -17.10 22.33 -2.25
C GLN A 19 -16.02 21.70 -1.37
N LEU A 20 -14.95 21.17 -1.99
CA LEU A 20 -13.83 20.61 -1.25
C LEU A 20 -13.06 21.69 -0.47
N ASP A 21 -12.93 22.88 -1.03
CA ASP A 21 -12.30 24.02 -0.37
C ASP A 21 -13.16 24.51 0.82
N GLU A 22 -14.48 24.64 0.65
CA GLU A 22 -15.41 24.97 1.74
C GLU A 22 -15.35 23.95 2.89
N VAL A 23 -15.29 22.66 2.54
CA VAL A 23 -15.13 21.59 3.54
C VAL A 23 -13.79 21.70 4.26
N ALA A 24 -12.71 22.06 3.56
CA ALA A 24 -11.40 22.26 4.16
C ALA A 24 -11.38 23.45 5.13
N GLU A 25 -12.04 24.56 4.78
CA GLU A 25 -12.21 25.71 5.68
C GLU A 25 -13.03 25.35 6.92
N THR A 26 -14.13 24.62 6.72
CA THR A 26 -14.97 24.16 7.82
C THR A 26 -14.19 23.26 8.78
N LYS A 27 -13.37 22.34 8.26
CA LYS A 27 -12.49 21.49 9.07
C LYS A 27 -11.48 22.29 9.87
N LYS A 28 -10.85 23.31 9.27
CA LYS A 28 -9.93 24.23 9.97
C LYS A 28 -10.66 24.98 11.10
N ALA A 29 -11.86 25.49 10.83
CA ALA A 29 -12.67 26.17 11.83
C ALA A 29 -13.00 25.24 13.01
N ILE A 30 -13.40 23.99 12.73
CA ILE A 30 -13.64 22.99 13.79
C ILE A 30 -12.36 22.73 14.58
N ASN A 31 -11.21 22.59 13.94
CA ASN A 31 -9.93 22.39 14.63
C ASN A 31 -9.56 23.57 15.54
N VAL A 32 -9.80 24.81 15.10
CA VAL A 32 -9.61 26.02 15.92
C VAL A 32 -10.52 26.00 17.14
N LEU A 33 -11.80 25.68 16.95
CA LEU A 33 -12.78 25.58 18.04
C LEU A 33 -12.43 24.43 19.01
N SER A 34 -12.02 23.27 18.51
CA SER A 34 -11.57 22.15 19.34
C SER A 34 -10.35 22.53 20.20
N ARG A 35 -9.37 23.25 19.64
CA ARG A 35 -8.21 23.74 20.40
C ARG A 35 -8.61 24.73 21.50
N GLN A 36 -9.58 25.62 21.23
CA GLN A 36 -10.10 26.55 22.24
C GLN A 36 -10.82 25.83 23.38
N LEU A 37 -11.45 24.69 23.09
CA LEU A 37 -12.11 23.83 24.08
C LEU A 37 -11.14 22.86 24.80
N GLY A 38 -9.84 22.91 24.49
CA GLY A 38 -8.84 22.00 25.07
C GLY A 38 -8.90 20.57 24.51
N GLU A 39 -9.67 20.34 23.43
CA GLU A 39 -9.74 19.06 22.73
C GLU A 39 -8.66 18.97 21.64
N ALA A 40 -8.18 17.75 21.38
CA ALA A 40 -7.27 17.49 20.27
C ALA A 40 -7.96 17.75 18.91
N ALA A 41 -7.20 18.22 17.93
CA ALA A 41 -7.71 18.49 16.57
C ALA A 41 -8.33 17.22 15.96
N ARG A 42 -9.64 17.27 15.67
CA ARG A 42 -10.40 16.11 15.15
C ARG A 42 -10.13 15.84 13.67
N PHE A 43 -9.68 16.85 12.92
CA PHE A 43 -9.41 16.73 11.50
C PHE A 43 -7.95 17.04 11.20
N ASN A 44 -7.33 16.30 10.28
CA ASN A 44 -6.03 16.68 9.73
C ASN A 44 -6.22 17.84 8.74
N ASP A 45 -5.46 18.93 8.90
CA ASP A 45 -5.45 20.10 8.01
C ASP A 45 -4.76 19.78 6.66
N VAL A 46 -5.23 18.74 5.96
CA VAL A 46 -4.77 18.42 4.60
C VAL A 46 -5.64 19.19 3.61
N SER A 47 -5.03 20.12 2.90
CA SER A 47 -5.60 20.78 1.72
C SER A 47 -6.12 19.73 0.72
N PRO A 48 -7.21 20.00 -0.02
CA PRO A 48 -7.74 19.05 -1.00
C PRO A 48 -6.72 18.72 -2.11
N GLU A 49 -5.82 19.66 -2.44
CA GLU A 49 -4.67 19.41 -3.32
C GLU A 49 -3.69 18.38 -2.77
N LYS A 50 -3.54 18.30 -1.44
CA LYS A 50 -2.74 17.25 -0.81
C LYS A 50 -3.48 15.92 -0.75
N ILE A 51 -4.80 15.86 -0.88
CA ILE A 51 -5.53 14.57 -0.99
C ILE A 51 -5.29 13.97 -2.39
N ALA A 52 -5.27 14.82 -3.44
CA ALA A 52 -4.86 14.42 -4.78
C ALA A 52 -3.34 14.15 -4.89
N GLY A 53 -2.51 14.85 -4.11
CA GLY A 53 -1.05 14.71 -4.09
C GLY A 53 -0.49 13.60 -3.18
N LEU A 54 -1.13 13.27 -2.06
CA LEU A 54 -0.73 12.14 -1.18
C LEU A 54 -1.05 10.78 -1.79
N THR A 55 -1.98 10.73 -2.75
CA THR A 55 -2.34 9.51 -3.51
C THR A 55 -1.68 9.44 -4.89
N SER A 56 -0.87 10.44 -5.26
CA SER A 56 -0.13 10.44 -6.53
C SER A 56 1.11 9.57 -6.40
N ILE A 57 0.87 8.26 -6.47
CA ILE A 57 1.92 7.24 -6.54
C ILE A 57 2.65 7.44 -7.87
N ARG A 58 3.96 7.68 -7.81
CA ARG A 58 4.77 7.78 -9.03
C ARG A 58 4.80 6.43 -9.74
N PRO A 59 4.75 6.37 -11.08
CA PRO A 59 4.66 5.12 -11.82
C PRO A 59 5.86 4.19 -11.64
N ASP A 60 6.97 4.69 -11.09
CA ASP A 60 8.23 4.00 -10.83
C ASP A 60 8.49 3.78 -9.33
N GLN A 61 7.59 4.20 -8.44
CA GLN A 61 7.83 4.22 -7.00
C GLN A 61 8.08 2.84 -6.38
N PHE A 62 7.50 1.80 -6.99
CA PHE A 62 7.51 0.44 -6.46
C PHE A 62 8.27 -0.57 -7.31
N PHE A 63 9.05 -0.08 -8.27
CA PHE A 63 9.89 -0.93 -9.11
C PHE A 63 10.92 -1.70 -8.26
N ASN A 64 11.01 -3.02 -8.47
CA ASN A 64 11.98 -3.92 -7.84
C ASN A 64 12.00 -3.91 -6.29
N LYS A 65 10.88 -3.56 -5.65
CA LYS A 65 10.73 -3.64 -4.19
C LYS A 65 9.98 -4.91 -3.77
N PRO A 66 10.24 -5.49 -2.59
CA PRO A 66 9.47 -6.61 -2.08
C PRO A 66 8.00 -6.24 -1.78
N LEU A 67 7.05 -7.14 -2.07
CA LEU A 67 5.60 -6.90 -1.92
C LEU A 67 5.22 -6.33 -0.54
N ALA A 68 5.71 -6.93 0.54
CA ALA A 68 5.38 -6.50 1.90
C ALA A 68 5.87 -5.06 2.19
N THR A 69 7.05 -4.71 1.69
CA THR A 69 7.61 -3.35 1.83
C THR A 69 6.75 -2.34 1.12
N VAL A 70 6.32 -2.66 -0.10
CA VAL A 70 5.52 -1.75 -0.92
C VAL A 70 4.13 -1.54 -0.32
N VAL A 71 3.46 -2.61 0.10
CA VAL A 71 2.13 -2.48 0.72
C VAL A 71 2.21 -1.68 2.01
N ARG A 72 3.26 -1.87 2.81
CA ARG A 72 3.50 -1.07 4.01
C ARG A 72 3.71 0.41 3.67
N GLU A 73 4.51 0.72 2.65
CA GLU A 73 4.75 2.10 2.19
C GLU A 73 3.44 2.76 1.73
N TYR A 74 2.64 2.05 0.93
CA TYR A 74 1.32 2.51 0.49
C TYR A 74 0.36 2.75 1.65
N LEU A 75 0.25 1.79 2.59
CA LEU A 75 -0.62 1.95 3.75
C LEU A 75 -0.15 3.14 4.61
N LYS A 76 1.16 3.30 4.85
CA LYS A 76 1.71 4.46 5.58
C LYS A 76 1.37 5.79 4.91
N LEU A 77 1.47 5.87 3.58
CA LEU A 77 1.08 7.07 2.82
C LEU A 77 -0.42 7.34 2.95
N ARG A 78 -1.24 6.29 2.94
CA ARG A 78 -2.71 6.39 3.06
C ARG A 78 -3.18 6.71 4.49
N GLY A 79 -2.42 6.31 5.51
CA GLY A 79 -2.75 6.52 6.93
C GLY A 79 -4.04 5.84 7.40
N SER A 80 -4.58 4.90 6.63
CA SER A 80 -5.84 4.19 6.93
C SER A 80 -5.84 2.79 6.34
N ALA A 81 -6.75 1.93 6.81
CA ALA A 81 -6.92 0.59 6.25
C ALA A 81 -7.44 0.65 4.81
N ALA A 82 -7.06 -0.34 4.00
CA ALA A 82 -7.37 -0.44 2.58
C ALA A 82 -7.86 -1.85 2.21
N THR A 83 -8.75 -1.96 1.24
CA THR A 83 -9.17 -3.26 0.70
C THR A 83 -8.11 -3.84 -0.23
N VAL A 84 -8.19 -5.14 -0.51
CA VAL A 84 -7.26 -5.83 -1.42
C VAL A 84 -7.30 -5.21 -2.82
N ASP A 85 -8.48 -4.82 -3.31
CA ASP A 85 -8.64 -4.19 -4.62
C ASP A 85 -7.99 -2.81 -4.68
N GLU A 86 -8.14 -2.00 -3.63
CA GLU A 86 -7.51 -0.68 -3.56
C GLU A 86 -5.98 -0.78 -3.52
N ILE A 87 -5.46 -1.71 -2.72
CA ILE A 87 -4.01 -1.97 -2.63
C ILE A 87 -3.49 -2.47 -3.98
N TYR A 88 -4.19 -3.40 -4.64
CA TYR A 88 -3.83 -3.90 -5.96
C TYR A 88 -3.80 -2.79 -7.02
N GLY A 89 -4.82 -1.93 -7.05
CA GLY A 89 -4.88 -0.80 -7.97
C GLY A 89 -3.80 0.25 -7.69
N ALA A 90 -3.44 0.48 -6.44
CA ALA A 90 -2.35 1.38 -6.05
C ALA A 90 -0.98 0.85 -6.47
N LEU A 91 -0.71 -0.44 -6.21
CA LEU A 91 0.52 -1.13 -6.59
C LEU A 91 0.72 -1.15 -8.11
N SER A 92 -0.35 -1.48 -8.84
CA SER A 92 -0.33 -1.53 -10.31
C SER A 92 -0.03 -0.15 -10.91
N ARG A 93 -0.58 0.91 -10.32
CA ARG A 93 -0.28 2.29 -10.72
C ARG A 93 1.15 2.72 -10.40
N GLY A 94 1.74 2.21 -9.32
CA GLY A 94 3.13 2.49 -8.92
C GLY A 94 4.20 1.61 -9.57
N GLY A 95 3.83 0.86 -10.62
CA GLY A 95 4.78 0.05 -11.41
C GLY A 95 5.25 -1.22 -10.72
N PHE A 96 4.49 -1.74 -9.75
CA PHE A 96 4.82 -3.02 -9.13
C PHE A 96 4.49 -4.18 -10.09
N GLU A 97 5.47 -5.07 -10.29
CA GLU A 97 5.30 -6.25 -11.13
C GLU A 97 4.72 -7.42 -10.34
N PHE A 98 3.47 -7.79 -10.64
CA PHE A 98 2.83 -8.94 -10.03
C PHE A 98 3.16 -10.23 -10.79
N VAL A 99 3.55 -11.26 -10.05
CA VAL A 99 3.73 -12.60 -10.59
C VAL A 99 2.37 -13.23 -10.92
N GLY A 100 2.21 -13.69 -12.16
CA GLY A 100 1.02 -14.41 -12.65
C GLY A 100 0.29 -13.68 -13.77
N ASN A 101 -0.49 -14.41 -14.56
CA ASN A 101 -1.12 -13.87 -15.79
C ASN A 101 -2.56 -13.39 -15.58
N ASN A 102 -3.19 -13.75 -14.47
CA ASN A 102 -4.60 -13.47 -14.20
C ASN A 102 -4.74 -12.57 -12.98
N GLU A 103 -5.51 -11.48 -13.12
CA GLU A 103 -5.78 -10.51 -12.05
C GLU A 103 -6.33 -11.18 -10.80
N MET A 104 -7.24 -12.15 -10.95
CA MET A 104 -7.85 -12.84 -9.83
C MET A 104 -6.83 -13.66 -9.02
N ILE A 105 -5.85 -14.26 -9.70
CA ILE A 105 -4.75 -15.01 -9.06
C ILE A 105 -3.81 -14.03 -8.35
N ARG A 106 -3.51 -12.88 -8.95
CA ARG A 106 -2.67 -11.83 -8.37
C ARG A 106 -3.28 -11.26 -7.08
N LYS A 107 -4.57 -10.93 -7.09
CA LYS A 107 -5.32 -10.46 -5.91
C LYS A 107 -5.34 -11.49 -4.80
N ARG A 108 -5.58 -12.77 -5.14
CA ARG A 108 -5.53 -13.86 -4.16
C ARG A 108 -4.12 -14.04 -3.58
N GLY A 109 -3.08 -13.96 -4.41
CA GLY A 109 -1.68 -14.00 -3.96
C GLY A 109 -1.33 -12.84 -3.03
N LEU A 110 -1.81 -11.63 -3.33
CA LEU A 110 -1.70 -10.46 -2.48
C LEU A 110 -2.38 -10.70 -1.12
N GLN A 111 -3.63 -11.15 -1.11
CA GLN A 111 -4.38 -11.42 0.11
C GLN A 111 -3.69 -12.48 0.99
N ILE A 112 -3.19 -13.57 0.39
CA ILE A 112 -2.44 -14.61 1.10
C ILE A 112 -1.17 -14.01 1.73
N SER A 113 -0.44 -13.19 0.98
CA SER A 113 0.80 -12.56 1.45
C SER A 113 0.56 -11.61 2.62
N LEU A 114 -0.51 -10.82 2.58
CA LEU A 114 -0.90 -9.94 3.69
C LEU A 114 -1.35 -10.74 4.91
N THR A 115 -2.11 -11.81 4.68
CA THR A 115 -2.62 -12.67 5.77
C THR A 115 -1.51 -13.47 6.45
N LYS A 116 -0.41 -13.81 5.76
CA LYS A 116 0.78 -14.45 6.35
C LYS A 116 1.59 -13.47 7.18
N ASN A 117 1.68 -12.22 6.75
CA ASN A 117 2.47 -11.17 7.42
C ASN A 117 1.68 -10.45 8.53
N ARG A 118 1.03 -11.21 9.42
CA ARG A 118 0.20 -10.65 10.52
C ARG A 118 0.98 -9.85 11.56
N ARG A 119 2.31 -10.04 11.62
CA ARG A 119 3.20 -9.24 12.47
C ARG A 119 3.21 -7.76 12.07
N ILE A 120 3.02 -7.47 10.77
CA ILE A 120 3.08 -6.10 10.22
C ILE A 120 1.67 -5.59 9.92
N PHE A 121 0.81 -6.44 9.34
CA PHE A 121 -0.52 -6.06 8.89
C PHE A 121 -1.60 -6.51 9.87
N ALA A 122 -2.50 -5.59 10.18
CA ALA A 122 -3.72 -5.84 10.94
C ALA A 122 -4.87 -6.10 9.96
N TYR A 123 -5.58 -7.20 10.13
CA TYR A 123 -6.79 -7.48 9.35
C TYR A 123 -8.03 -6.99 10.10
N VAL A 124 -8.75 -6.05 9.47
CA VAL A 124 -9.95 -5.43 10.01
C VAL A 124 -11.17 -6.20 9.49
N LYS A 125 -11.67 -7.13 10.32
CA LYS A 125 -12.81 -8.00 9.98
C LYS A 125 -14.09 -7.23 9.60
N ALA A 126 -14.30 -6.07 10.23
CA ALA A 126 -15.51 -5.27 10.01
C ALA A 126 -15.62 -4.70 8.59
N SER A 127 -14.49 -4.43 7.93
CA SER A 127 -14.45 -3.78 6.61
C SER A 127 -13.72 -4.60 5.55
N ASP A 128 -13.40 -5.87 5.83
CA ASP A 128 -12.56 -6.74 4.99
C ASP A 128 -11.30 -6.04 4.45
N SER A 129 -10.67 -5.24 5.32
CA SER A 129 -9.56 -4.35 4.96
C SER A 129 -8.29 -4.71 5.70
N PHE A 130 -7.15 -4.34 5.12
CA PHE A 130 -5.84 -4.48 5.72
C PHE A 130 -5.30 -3.12 6.14
N GLY A 131 -4.87 -3.01 7.39
CA GLY A 131 -4.21 -1.85 7.97
C GLY A 131 -2.84 -2.20 8.54
N LEU A 132 -2.18 -1.22 9.13
CA LEU A 132 -0.95 -1.42 9.89
C LEU A 132 -1.28 -1.41 11.39
N TRP A 133 -0.57 -2.22 12.19
CA TRP A 133 -0.71 -2.17 13.65
C TRP A 133 -0.38 -0.78 14.23
N ASP A 134 0.50 -0.04 13.56
CA ASP A 134 0.83 1.35 13.88
C ASP A 134 -0.40 2.26 13.93
N PHE A 135 -1.46 1.98 13.16
CA PHE A 135 -2.69 2.77 13.17
C PHE A 135 -3.55 2.56 14.42
N TYR A 136 -3.35 1.43 15.10
CA TYR A 136 -4.21 0.98 16.19
C TYR A 136 -3.51 1.02 17.55
N GLY A 137 -2.37 1.70 17.65
CA GLY A 137 -1.61 1.82 18.91
C GLY A 137 -0.73 0.60 19.21
N GLY A 138 -0.39 -0.19 18.19
CA GLY A 138 0.51 -1.33 18.30
C GLY A 138 -0.20 -2.68 18.31
N ARG A 139 0.60 -3.75 18.30
CA ARG A 139 0.09 -5.12 18.28
C ARG A 139 -0.56 -5.43 19.64
N PRO A 140 -1.72 -6.12 19.69
CA PRO A 140 -2.14 -6.81 20.90
C PRO A 140 -0.99 -7.73 21.33
N LYS A 141 -0.57 -7.65 22.60
CA LYS A 141 0.48 -8.51 23.15
C LYS A 141 0.00 -9.96 23.12
N GLU A 142 0.18 -10.60 21.98
CA GLU A 142 0.26 -12.05 21.89
C GLU A 142 1.69 -12.40 22.26
N GLU A 143 1.84 -13.29 23.24
CA GLU A 143 3.10 -13.87 23.67
C GLU A 143 3.96 -14.22 22.44
N ALA A 144 5.22 -13.81 22.49
CA ALA A 144 6.14 -13.90 21.37
C ALA A 144 6.41 -15.37 21.02
N GLU A 145 5.67 -15.92 20.07
CA GLU A 145 6.16 -17.06 19.30
C GLU A 145 7.17 -16.53 18.27
N GLU A 146 8.44 -16.69 18.67
CA GLU A 146 9.62 -16.67 17.83
C GLU A 146 9.40 -17.56 16.60
N GLU A 147 9.48 -16.93 15.43
CA GLU A 147 9.93 -17.60 14.22
C GLU A 147 10.71 -16.52 13.48
N ASP A 148 11.94 -16.31 13.94
CA ASP A 148 13.05 -15.96 13.07
C ASP A 148 13.36 -17.22 12.26
N ARG A 149 12.93 -17.22 11.00
CA ARG A 149 13.60 -18.01 9.96
C ARG A 149 14.34 -17.03 9.07
N ASP A 150 15.36 -16.42 9.67
CA ASP A 150 16.45 -15.85 8.91
C ASP A 150 17.21 -16.97 8.21
N GLU A 151 17.28 -16.81 6.88
CA GLU A 151 18.46 -17.00 6.05
C GLU A 151 19.57 -17.87 6.66
N LYS A 152 19.63 -19.12 6.20
CA LYS A 152 20.93 -19.74 5.92
C LYS A 152 21.18 -19.63 4.43
N GLU A 153 21.93 -18.60 4.06
CA GLU A 153 22.81 -18.65 2.90
C GLU A 153 23.68 -19.90 3.02
N ASP A 154 23.74 -20.70 1.97
CA ASP A 154 24.62 -21.85 1.86
C ASP A 154 25.70 -21.51 0.81
N PRO A 155 26.91 -21.07 1.21
CA PRO A 155 27.97 -20.75 0.27
C PRO A 155 28.93 -21.93 0.14
N GLU A 156 28.49 -23.08 -0.37
CA GLU A 156 29.42 -24.18 -0.61
C GLU A 156 29.05 -25.09 -1.79
N ASN A 157 29.29 -24.62 -3.03
CA ASN A 157 29.71 -25.56 -4.08
C ASN A 157 30.61 -24.91 -5.15
N LYS A 158 31.86 -24.63 -4.77
CA LYS A 158 32.99 -24.56 -5.72
C LYS A 158 33.67 -25.93 -5.77
N ARG A 159 33.42 -26.71 -6.83
CA ARG A 159 34.25 -27.79 -7.44
C ARG A 159 33.25 -28.69 -8.18
N SER A 160 33.13 -28.68 -9.50
CA SER A 160 34.16 -29.19 -10.41
C SER A 160 33.79 -28.87 -11.86
N LYS A 161 34.63 -28.12 -12.56
CA LYS A 161 34.76 -28.19 -14.02
C LYS A 161 36.12 -28.81 -14.34
N THR A 162 36.09 -29.71 -15.34
CA THR A 162 37.16 -30.07 -16.29
C THR A 162 38.08 -31.26 -15.97
N LYS A 163 37.90 -32.35 -16.74
CA LYS A 163 38.85 -32.98 -17.72
C LYS A 163 38.53 -34.49 -17.83
N GLN A 164 37.97 -34.99 -18.94
CA GLN A 164 38.65 -35.45 -20.17
C GLN A 164 39.75 -36.50 -19.96
N GLY A 165 39.52 -37.70 -20.49
CA GLY A 165 40.45 -38.80 -20.75
C GLY A 165 39.64 -40.03 -21.17
N THR A 166 39.23 -40.18 -22.43
CA THR A 166 39.88 -41.03 -23.45
C THR A 166 40.45 -42.34 -22.90
N GLU A 167 39.73 -43.44 -23.11
CA GLU A 167 40.34 -44.76 -23.22
C GLU A 167 39.81 -45.44 -24.48
N LYS A 168 40.77 -45.77 -25.35
CA LYS A 168 40.60 -46.44 -26.64
C LYS A 168 40.67 -47.95 -26.43
N ALA A 169 40.02 -48.62 -27.37
CA ALA A 169 40.16 -50.01 -27.81
C ALA A 169 41.49 -50.72 -27.48
N GLU A 170 41.35 -51.96 -27.03
CA GLU A 170 42.11 -53.11 -27.52
C GLU A 170 41.19 -54.35 -27.53
#